data_AF-A0A3D3J5C4-F1
#
_entry.id   AF-A0A3D3J5C4-F1
#
_cell.length_a   1.000
_cell.length_b   1.000
_cell.length_c   1.000
_cell.angle_alpha   90.00
_cell.angle_beta   90.00
_cell.angle_gamma   90.00
#
_symmetry.space_group_name_H-M   'P 1'
#
loop_
_entity.id
_entity.type
_entity.pdbx_description
1 polymer ?
#
loop_
_entity_poly.entity_id
_entity_poly.type
_entity_poly.pdbx_seq_one_letter_code
_entity_poly.pdbx_strand_id
1 'polypeptide(L)'
;MENSNPTIKCENLSTGYNGIVDYHNNLVQIRFTVAGLSIAADGFLASALFQTGSLMFSKILISILGVVLTFICGMLEIRTYQLLNELLKGGYALEKILGLNEEQGLFSILMHAQIVPRFLSKPLKGSAKREKKFIFSHSVMFVLLYVCVFIFWLIMLIFVLLKIV
;
A
#
# COMPACT_ATOMS: atom_id res chain seq x y z
N MET A 1 -1.85 27.60 36.62
CA MET A 1 -1.69 27.62 35.15
C MET A 1 -2.29 26.32 34.63
N GLU A 2 -3.34 26.48 33.84
CA GLU A 2 -4.11 25.52 33.04
C GLU A 2 -4.37 24.10 33.57
N ASN A 3 -5.62 23.94 34.01
CA ASN A 3 -6.31 22.68 34.23
C ASN A 3 -6.10 21.71 33.07
N SER A 4 -5.40 20.61 33.35
CA SER A 4 -5.47 19.36 32.60
C SER A 4 -6.94 18.95 32.46
N ASN A 5 -7.49 19.02 31.26
CA ASN A 5 -8.87 18.72 30.93
C ASN A 5 -9.16 17.23 31.25
N PRO A 6 -9.84 16.89 32.37
CA PRO A 6 -9.82 15.52 32.92
C PRO A 6 -10.87 14.59 32.27
N THR A 7 -11.48 15.00 31.16
CA THR A 7 -12.66 14.36 30.59
C THR A 7 -12.64 14.32 29.07
N ILE A 8 -11.50 13.93 28.46
CA ILE A 8 -11.65 13.11 27.26
C ILE A 8 -12.25 11.79 27.78
N LYS A 9 -13.60 11.70 27.79
CA LYS A 9 -14.32 10.51 28.27
C LYS A 9 -13.68 9.28 27.65
N CYS A 10 -13.27 8.30 28.46
CA CYS A 10 -12.68 7.05 28.01
C CYS A 10 -13.50 6.38 26.87
N GLU A 11 -14.82 6.58 26.89
CA GLU A 11 -15.77 6.17 25.86
C GLU A 11 -15.53 6.82 24.48
N ASN A 12 -15.14 8.11 24.44
CA ASN A 12 -14.74 8.80 23.20
C ASN A 12 -13.39 8.28 22.69
N LEU A 13 -12.47 7.90 23.58
CA LEU A 13 -11.17 7.31 23.22
C LEU A 13 -11.34 5.88 22.67
N SER A 14 -12.21 5.07 23.28
CA SER A 14 -12.54 3.73 22.78
C SER A 14 -13.28 3.80 21.43
N THR A 15 -14.19 4.77 21.26
CA THR A 15 -14.88 5.00 19.99
C THR A 15 -13.89 5.44 18.91
N GLY A 16 -12.97 6.35 19.24
CA GLY A 16 -11.88 6.77 18.35
C GLY A 16 -10.97 5.60 17.97
N TYR A 17 -10.62 4.74 18.94
CA TYR A 17 -9.82 3.54 18.71
C TYR A 17 -10.50 2.59 17.72
N ASN A 18 -11.76 2.23 17.97
CA ASN A 18 -12.53 1.36 17.08
C ASN A 18 -12.64 1.97 15.67
N GLY A 19 -12.88 3.28 15.57
CA GLY A 19 -12.89 3.98 14.29
C GLY A 19 -11.56 3.89 13.53
N ILE A 20 -10.41 3.94 14.21
CA ILE A 20 -9.10 3.77 13.58
C ILE A 20 -8.89 2.30 13.16
N VAL A 21 -9.32 1.33 13.96
CA VAL A 21 -9.25 -0.11 13.60
C VAL A 21 -10.09 -0.40 12.35
N ASP A 22 -11.33 0.09 12.32
CA ASP A 22 -12.22 -0.09 11.17
C ASP A 22 -11.65 0.58 9.92
N TYR A 23 -11.10 1.78 10.08
CA TYR A 23 -10.45 2.49 8.98
C TYR A 23 -9.19 1.77 8.48
N HIS A 24 -8.40 1.16 9.38
CA HIS A 24 -7.25 0.33 9.02
C HIS A 24 -7.69 -0.86 8.15
N ASN A 25 -8.71 -1.60 8.60
CA ASN A 25 -9.23 -2.76 7.89
C ASN A 25 -9.77 -2.37 6.50
N ASN A 26 -10.53 -1.27 6.43
CA ASN A 26 -11.02 -0.73 5.17
C ASN A 26 -9.90 -0.34 4.21
N LEU A 27 -8.84 0.32 4.71
CA LEU A 27 -7.68 0.67 3.88
C LEU A 27 -6.96 -0.58 3.36
N VAL A 28 -6.75 -1.59 4.20
CA VAL A 28 -6.13 -2.86 3.78
C VAL A 28 -6.98 -3.52 2.70
N GLN A 29 -8.29 -3.60 2.88
CA GLN A 29 -9.21 -4.18 1.90
C GLN A 29 -9.22 -3.42 0.57
N ILE A 30 -9.20 -2.09 0.61
CA ILE A 30 -9.12 -1.25 -0.60
C ILE A 30 -7.83 -1.56 -1.37
N ARG A 31 -6.68 -1.73 -0.69
CA ARG A 31 -5.41 -2.06 -1.36
C ARG A 31 -5.49 -3.40 -2.10
N PHE A 32 -6.01 -4.44 -1.47
CA PHE A 32 -6.21 -5.74 -2.14
C PHE A 32 -7.17 -5.62 -3.34
N THR A 33 -8.24 -4.84 -3.19
CA THR A 33 -9.20 -4.60 -4.27
C THR A 33 -8.56 -3.86 -5.45
N VAL A 34 -7.82 -2.78 -5.19
CA VAL A 34 -7.14 -1.98 -6.23
C VAL A 34 -6.05 -2.81 -6.93
N ALA A 35 -5.29 -3.60 -6.19
CA ALA A 35 -4.30 -4.49 -6.78
C ALA A 35 -4.94 -5.56 -7.66
N GLY A 36 -6.03 -6.19 -7.20
CA GLY A 36 -6.77 -7.18 -7.99
C GLY A 36 -7.36 -6.59 -9.28
N LEU A 37 -7.99 -5.41 -9.18
CA LEU A 37 -8.52 -4.69 -10.34
C LEU A 37 -7.43 -4.26 -11.32
N SER A 38 -6.27 -3.81 -10.82
CA SER A 38 -5.12 -3.48 -11.67
C SER A 38 -4.66 -4.70 -12.46
N ILE A 39 -4.40 -5.83 -11.80
CA ILE A 39 -3.96 -7.06 -12.48
C ILE A 39 -4.98 -7.51 -13.52
N ALA A 40 -6.28 -7.43 -13.20
CA ALA A 40 -7.34 -7.80 -14.15
C ALA A 40 -7.34 -6.89 -15.38
N ALA A 41 -7.20 -5.58 -15.19
CA ALA A 41 -7.12 -4.61 -16.28
C ALA A 41 -5.85 -4.80 -17.11
N ASP A 42 -4.70 -5.05 -16.47
CA ASP A 42 -3.43 -5.35 -17.14
C ASP A 42 -3.53 -6.64 -17.97
N GLY A 43 -4.17 -7.68 -17.44
CA GLY A 43 -4.45 -8.92 -18.16
C GLY A 43 -5.35 -8.71 -19.38
N PHE A 44 -6.37 -7.87 -19.26
CA PHE A 44 -7.24 -7.49 -20.37
C PHE A 44 -6.46 -6.73 -21.47
N LEU A 45 -5.65 -5.74 -21.09
CA LEU A 45 -4.83 -4.99 -22.03
C LEU A 45 -3.78 -5.88 -22.72
N ALA A 46 -3.13 -6.77 -21.97
CA ALA A 46 -2.18 -7.73 -22.52
C ALA A 46 -2.86 -8.65 -23.53
N SER A 47 -4.06 -9.16 -23.22
CA SER A 47 -4.85 -9.97 -24.16
C SER A 47 -5.19 -9.21 -25.44
N ALA A 48 -5.56 -7.93 -25.33
CA ALA A 48 -5.87 -7.10 -26.49
C ALA A 48 -4.62 -6.79 -27.34
N LEU A 49 -3.45 -6.63 -26.71
CA LEU A 49 -2.18 -6.37 -27.40
C LEU A 49 -1.74 -7.53 -28.29
N PHE A 50 -1.95 -8.76 -27.84
CA PHE A 50 -1.57 -9.98 -28.58
C PHE A 50 -2.65 -10.51 -29.54
N GLN A 51 -3.78 -9.80 -29.68
CA GLN A 51 -4.82 -10.21 -30.62
C GLN A 51 -4.35 -10.06 -32.07
N THR A 52 -4.45 -11.15 -32.85
CA THR A 52 -4.05 -11.18 -34.25
C THR A 52 -4.92 -10.23 -35.09
N GLY A 53 -4.28 -9.36 -35.87
CA GLY A 53 -4.96 -8.41 -36.77
C GLY A 53 -5.17 -7.01 -36.19
N SER A 54 -4.68 -6.71 -34.98
CA SER A 54 -4.76 -5.33 -34.47
C SER A 54 -3.86 -4.40 -35.28
N LEU A 55 -4.36 -3.20 -35.57
CA LEU A 55 -3.56 -2.14 -36.19
C LEU A 55 -2.40 -1.76 -35.27
N MET A 56 -1.29 -1.33 -35.88
CA MET A 56 -0.09 -0.96 -35.13
C MET A 56 -0.34 0.22 -34.17
N PHE A 57 -1.17 1.17 -34.60
CA PHE A 57 -1.61 2.28 -33.76
C PHE A 57 -2.33 1.81 -32.50
N SER A 58 -3.19 0.78 -32.60
CA SER A 58 -3.89 0.20 -31.45
C SER A 58 -2.91 -0.44 -30.46
N LYS A 59 -1.86 -1.11 -30.94
CA LYS A 59 -0.82 -1.70 -30.06
C LYS A 59 -0.04 -0.65 -29.29
N ILE A 60 0.31 0.45 -29.95
CA ILE A 60 0.96 1.60 -29.32
C ILE A 60 0.06 2.17 -28.23
N LEU A 61 -1.22 2.42 -28.56
CA LEU A 61 -2.19 2.98 -27.62
C LEU A 61 -2.39 2.07 -26.40
N ILE A 62 -2.54 0.77 -26.61
CA ILE A 62 -2.69 -0.24 -25.53
C ILE A 62 -1.46 -0.23 -24.61
N SER A 63 -0.25 -0.18 -25.18
CA SER A 63 0.99 -0.17 -24.40
C SER A 63 1.13 1.09 -23.56
N ILE A 64 0.80 2.26 -24.13
CA ILE A 64 0.78 3.55 -23.39
C ILE A 64 -0.27 3.48 -22.26
N LEU A 65 -1.45 2.95 -22.54
CA LEU A 65 -2.52 2.83 -21.54
C LEU A 65 -2.09 1.93 -20.37
N GLY A 66 -1.38 0.84 -20.65
CA GLY A 66 -0.83 -0.04 -19.62
C GLY A 66 0.20 0.65 -18.72
N VAL A 67 1.14 1.43 -19.30
CA VAL A 67 2.10 2.24 -18.54
C VAL A 67 1.37 3.25 -17.64
N VAL A 68 0.39 3.98 -18.19
CA VAL A 68 -0.35 5.01 -17.46
C VAL A 68 -1.17 4.40 -16.32
N LEU A 69 -1.90 3.32 -16.59
CA LEU A 69 -2.70 2.62 -15.60
C LEU A 69 -1.83 2.12 -14.43
N THR A 70 -0.73 1.43 -14.75
CA THR A 70 0.19 0.91 -13.74
C THR A 70 0.80 2.03 -12.91
N PHE A 71 1.16 3.15 -13.55
CA PHE A 71 1.70 4.32 -12.85
C PHE A 71 0.68 4.92 -11.87
N ILE A 72 -0.58 5.11 -12.30
CA ILE A 72 -1.65 5.64 -11.44
C ILE A 72 -1.89 4.70 -10.25
N CYS A 73 -2.02 3.40 -10.49
CA CYS A 73 -2.23 2.43 -9.42
C CYS A 73 -1.03 2.36 -8.46
N GLY A 74 0.20 2.42 -8.97
CA GLY A 74 1.41 2.49 -8.14
C GLY A 74 1.44 3.75 -7.26
N MET A 75 1.06 4.92 -7.81
CA MET A 75 0.96 6.16 -7.05
C MET A 75 -0.11 6.10 -5.95
N LEU A 76 -1.28 5.51 -6.25
CA LEU A 76 -2.34 5.28 -5.27
C LEU A 76 -1.87 4.35 -4.15
N GLU A 77 -1.14 3.29 -4.48
CA GLU A 77 -0.60 2.34 -3.50
C GLU A 77 0.43 3.01 -2.57
N ILE A 78 1.33 3.84 -3.12
CA ILE A 78 2.32 4.60 -2.31
C ILE A 78 1.60 5.56 -1.35
N ARG A 79 0.61 6.31 -1.83
CA ARG A 79 -0.17 7.23 -1.00
C ARG A 79 -0.93 6.49 0.11
N THR A 80 -1.54 5.36 -0.24
CA THR A 80 -2.29 4.53 0.72
C THR A 80 -1.36 3.92 1.76
N TYR A 81 -0.16 3.50 1.37
CA TYR A 81 0.87 3.03 2.29
C TYR A 81 1.31 4.11 3.29
N GLN A 82 1.52 5.35 2.82
CA GLN A 82 1.86 6.47 3.70
C GLN A 82 0.73 6.74 4.71
N LEU A 83 -0.52 6.76 4.25
CA LEU A 83 -1.68 6.93 5.11
C LEU A 83 -1.79 5.82 6.16
N LEU A 84 -1.56 4.57 5.76
CA LEU A 84 -1.58 3.43 6.67
C LEU A 84 -0.51 3.55 7.77
N ASN A 85 0.67 4.08 7.44
CA ASN A 85 1.75 4.28 8.40
C ASN A 85 1.43 5.39 9.41
N GLU A 86 0.83 6.50 8.96
CA GLU A 86 0.38 7.55 9.87
C GLU A 86 -0.78 7.08 10.76
N LEU A 87 -1.71 6.30 10.20
CA LEU A 87 -2.79 5.68 10.96
C LEU A 87 -2.26 4.77 12.07
N LEU A 88 -1.24 3.97 11.76
CA LEU A 88 -0.64 3.02 12.69
C LEU A 88 0.12 3.74 13.83
N LYS A 89 0.78 4.86 13.54
CA LYS A 89 1.35 5.74 14.58
C LYS A 89 0.25 6.35 15.46
N GLY A 90 -0.83 6.83 14.86
CA GLY A 90 -1.98 7.39 15.58
C GLY A 90 -2.66 6.38 16.49
N GLY A 91 -2.90 5.17 15.98
CA GLY A 91 -3.45 4.04 16.75
C GLY A 91 -2.57 3.66 17.93
N TYR A 92 -1.25 3.55 17.74
CA TYR A 92 -0.31 3.26 18.84
C TYR A 92 -0.25 4.35 19.91
N ALA A 93 -0.32 5.63 19.50
CA ALA A 93 -0.39 6.73 20.46
C ALA A 93 -1.67 6.65 21.31
N LEU A 94 -2.80 6.28 20.70
CA LEU A 94 -4.07 6.04 21.39
C LEU A 94 -4.01 4.84 22.34
N GLU A 95 -3.39 3.73 21.95
CA GLU A 95 -3.20 2.56 22.83
C GLU A 95 -2.40 2.90 24.08
N LYS A 96 -1.36 3.73 23.93
CA LYS A 96 -0.59 4.23 25.08
C LYS A 96 -1.41 5.11 26.01
N ILE A 97 -2.27 5.97 25.47
CA ILE A 97 -3.17 6.83 26.26
C ILE A 97 -4.23 5.97 26.99
N LEU A 98 -4.69 4.89 26.36
CA LEU A 98 -5.64 3.93 26.94
C LEU A 98 -5.01 2.98 27.96
N GLY A 99 -3.67 3.00 28.13
CA GLY A 99 -2.97 2.14 29.09
C GLY A 99 -2.94 0.67 28.68
N LEU A 100 -3.11 0.37 27.38
CA LEU A 100 -3.01 -1.00 26.87
C LEU A 100 -1.55 -1.47 26.93
N ASN A 101 -1.33 -2.70 27.39
CA ASN A 101 0.00 -3.33 27.37
C ASN A 101 0.47 -3.53 25.92
N GLU A 102 1.77 -3.38 25.66
CA GLU A 102 2.35 -3.49 24.31
C GLU A 102 2.13 -4.87 23.66
N GLU A 103 1.86 -5.90 24.46
CA GLU A 103 1.54 -7.26 24.00
C GLU A 103 0.05 -7.47 23.68
N GLN A 104 -0.83 -6.53 24.07
CA GLN A 104 -2.28 -6.64 23.91
C GLN A 104 -2.84 -5.64 22.87
N GLY A 105 -2.14 -4.53 22.63
CA GLY A 105 -2.56 -3.52 21.66
C GLY A 105 -2.40 -3.99 20.21
N LEU A 106 -3.47 -3.93 19.42
CA LEU A 106 -3.46 -4.24 17.99
C LEU A 106 -2.36 -3.45 17.25
N PHE A 107 -2.30 -2.13 17.43
CA PHE A 107 -1.32 -1.27 16.75
C PHE A 107 0.08 -1.47 17.31
N SER A 108 0.22 -1.79 18.60
CA SER A 108 1.49 -2.16 19.22
C SER A 108 2.08 -3.42 18.59
N ILE A 109 1.25 -4.45 18.40
CA ILE A 109 1.61 -5.70 17.70
C ILE A 109 1.93 -5.42 16.24
N LEU A 110 1.06 -4.68 15.53
CA LEU A 110 1.27 -4.35 14.12
C LEU A 110 2.54 -3.52 13.90
N MET A 111 2.86 -2.59 14.81
CA MET A 111 4.08 -1.77 14.73
C MET A 111 5.35 -2.60 14.97
N HIS A 112 5.28 -3.60 15.86
CA HIS A 112 6.37 -4.55 16.07
C HIS A 112 6.55 -5.51 14.89
N ALA A 113 5.45 -5.91 14.25
CA ALA A 113 5.46 -6.80 13.08
C ALA A 113 5.86 -6.07 11.77
N GLN A 114 5.80 -4.74 11.73
CA GLN A 114 6.11 -3.98 10.51
C GLN A 114 7.63 -3.93 10.23
N ILE A 115 8.04 -4.71 9.23
CA ILE A 115 9.31 -4.55 8.53
C ILE A 115 9.18 -3.33 7.61
N VAL A 116 9.49 -2.14 8.11
CA VAL A 116 9.53 -0.92 7.29
C VAL A 116 10.73 -1.02 6.32
N PRO A 117 10.51 -1.11 4.99
CA PRO A 117 11.60 -1.04 4.02
C PRO A 117 12.26 0.34 4.13
N ARG A 118 13.58 0.32 4.36
CA ARG A 118 14.42 1.50 4.66
C ARG A 118 14.37 2.60 3.57
N PHE A 119 13.88 2.27 2.38
CA PHE A 119 13.88 3.14 1.21
C PHE A 119 12.76 4.19 1.21
N LEU A 120 11.65 3.97 1.94
CA LEU A 120 10.47 4.86 1.88
C LEU A 120 10.20 5.66 3.16
N SER A 121 10.82 5.34 4.30
CA SER A 121 10.70 6.16 5.51
C SER A 121 11.80 5.89 6.53
N LYS A 122 12.08 6.89 7.38
CA LYS A 122 12.99 6.74 8.52
C LYS A 122 12.36 5.76 9.53
N PRO A 123 13.15 4.81 10.09
CA PRO A 123 12.65 3.89 11.10
C PRO A 123 12.15 4.66 12.33
N LEU A 124 11.01 4.25 12.87
CA LEU A 124 10.46 4.77 14.13
C LEU A 124 11.40 4.43 15.30
N LYS A 125 11.71 5.43 16.13
CA LYS A 125 12.46 5.26 17.40
C LYS A 125 11.59 4.42 18.34
N GLY A 126 12.01 3.18 18.61
CA GLY A 126 11.30 2.24 19.49
C GLY A 126 11.18 0.82 18.93
N SER A 127 11.47 0.60 17.65
CA SER A 127 11.48 -0.75 17.06
C SER A 127 12.57 -1.61 17.71
N ALA A 128 12.14 -2.59 18.52
CA ALA A 128 13.01 -3.58 19.14
C ALA A 128 13.88 -4.29 18.08
N LYS A 129 15.10 -4.67 18.49
CA LYS A 129 16.16 -5.34 17.69
C LYS A 129 15.59 -6.14 16.51
N ARG A 130 15.76 -5.58 15.30
CA ARG A 130 15.49 -6.26 14.03
C ARG A 130 16.40 -7.47 13.88
N GLU A 131 15.91 -8.66 14.18
CA GLU A 131 16.45 -9.87 13.55
C GLU A 131 16.22 -9.77 12.04
N LYS A 132 17.22 -10.20 11.26
CA LYS A 132 17.24 -10.21 9.80
C LYS A 132 16.24 -11.20 9.19
N LYS A 133 15.02 -11.29 9.69
CA LYS A 133 13.93 -11.99 9.02
C LYS A 133 13.31 -11.00 8.05
N PHE A 134 13.91 -10.95 6.86
CA PHE A 134 13.41 -10.28 5.66
C PHE A 134 12.14 -11.02 5.18
N ILE A 135 11.12 -11.09 6.03
CA ILE A 135 9.85 -11.70 5.67
C ILE A 135 9.14 -10.66 4.80
N PHE A 136 8.83 -11.08 3.59
CA PHE A 136 8.00 -10.38 2.61
C PHE A 136 6.78 -9.74 3.30
N SER A 137 6.87 -8.45 3.63
CA SER A 137 5.70 -7.68 4.07
C SER A 137 4.77 -7.55 2.86
N HIS A 138 3.46 -7.74 3.06
CA HIS A 138 2.47 -7.59 1.98
C HIS A 138 2.59 -6.25 1.26
N SER A 139 2.98 -5.18 1.98
CA SER A 139 3.25 -3.88 1.36
C SER A 139 4.43 -3.87 0.40
N VAL A 140 5.49 -4.63 0.68
CA VAL A 140 6.63 -4.77 -0.23
C VAL A 140 6.23 -5.59 -1.47
N MET A 141 5.38 -6.60 -1.30
CA MET A 141 4.85 -7.38 -2.43
C MET A 141 4.05 -6.53 -3.41
N PHE A 142 3.18 -5.64 -2.92
CA PHE A 142 2.41 -4.76 -3.79
C PHE A 142 3.30 -3.80 -4.56
N VAL A 143 4.27 -3.17 -3.89
CA VAL A 143 5.23 -2.28 -4.59
C VAL A 143 6.00 -3.04 -5.66
N LEU A 144 6.50 -4.25 -5.34
CA LEU A 144 7.22 -5.09 -6.29
C LEU A 144 6.34 -5.47 -7.49
N LEU A 145 5.07 -5.84 -7.24
CA LEU A 145 4.09 -6.16 -8.27
C LEU A 145 3.94 -4.99 -9.26
N TYR A 146 3.67 -3.78 -8.77
CA TYR A 146 3.52 -2.60 -9.63
C TYR A 146 4.79 -2.27 -10.40
N VAL A 147 5.97 -2.42 -9.79
CA VAL A 147 7.25 -2.23 -10.49
C VAL A 147 7.43 -3.25 -11.60
N CYS A 148 7.14 -4.53 -11.36
CA CYS A 148 7.24 -5.58 -12.37
C CYS A 148 6.29 -5.35 -13.55
N VAL A 149 5.03 -5.01 -13.27
CA VAL A 149 4.03 -4.71 -14.32
C VAL A 149 4.41 -3.45 -15.10
N PHE A 150 4.97 -2.44 -14.43
CA PHE A 150 5.42 -1.22 -15.09
C PHE A 150 6.58 -1.48 -16.04
N ILE A 151 7.57 -2.27 -15.60
CA ILE A 151 8.69 -2.69 -16.45
C ILE A 151 8.18 -3.50 -17.65
N PHE A 152 7.22 -4.41 -17.44
CA PHE A 152 6.59 -5.16 -18.52
C PHE A 152 6.01 -4.23 -19.59
N TRP A 153 5.21 -3.24 -19.20
CA TRP A 153 4.60 -2.30 -20.15
C TRP A 153 5.62 -1.42 -20.86
N LEU A 154 6.71 -1.01 -20.19
CA LEU A 154 7.80 -0.30 -20.84
C LEU A 154 8.50 -1.15 -21.91
N ILE A 155 8.76 -2.43 -21.61
CA ILE A 155 9.35 -3.37 -22.57
C ILE A 155 8.41 -3.57 -23.77
N MET A 156 7.11 -3.78 -23.51
CA MET A 156 6.12 -3.95 -24.58
C MET A 156 6.03 -2.70 -25.46
N LEU A 157 6.05 -1.51 -24.87
CA LEU A 157 6.07 -0.26 -25.63
C LEU A 157 7.30 -0.17 -26.55
N ILE A 158 8.49 -0.54 -26.05
CA ILE A 158 9.71 -0.57 -26.86
C ILE A 158 9.58 -1.59 -28.00
N PHE A 159 9.08 -2.79 -27.72
CA PHE A 159 8.92 -3.84 -28.73
C PHE A 159 7.94 -3.44 -29.83
N VAL A 160 6.84 -2.79 -29.46
CA VAL A 160 5.87 -2.23 -30.39
C VAL A 160 6.53 -1.13 -31.21
N LEU A 161 7.27 -0.19 -30.61
CA LEU A 161 7.96 0.86 -31.37
C LEU A 161 9.01 0.30 -32.35
N LEU A 162 9.69 -0.79 -31.99
CA LEU A 162 10.65 -1.51 -32.84
C LEU A 162 9.98 -2.44 -33.86
N LYS A 163 8.65 -2.54 -33.88
CA LYS A 163 7.86 -3.45 -34.74
C LYS A 163 8.22 -4.94 -34.55
N ILE A 164 8.65 -5.31 -33.34
CA ILE A 164 8.92 -6.71 -32.95
C ILE A 164 7.60 -7.43 -32.61
N VAL A 165 6.66 -6.71 -32.01
CA VAL A 165 5.31 -7.15 -31.64
C VAL A 165 4.29 -6.22 -32.26
#